data_AF-A0A7S1RVZ9-F1
#
_entry.id   AF-A0A7S1RVZ9-F1
#
_cell.length_a   1.000
_cell.length_b   1.000
_cell.length_c   1.000
_cell.angle_alpha   90.00
_cell.angle_beta   90.00
_cell.angle_gamma   90.00
#
_symmetry.space_group_name_H-M   'P 1'
#
loop_
_entity.id
_entity.type
_entity.pdbx_description
1 polymer ?
#
loop_
_entity_poly.entity_id
_entity_poly.type
_entity_poly.pdbx_seq_one_letter_code
_entity_poly.pdbx_strand_id
1 'polypeptide(L)'
;EWRALYYALCKFNQLNRTGIEWKAWGPQADEIIYSYPDTSPYYFITLYVFLDVFAKVCAPTARKIERFKGDTPVEWESLMKKLEAVAGGNEYAQHNRITVKQFMEMKRHWNKHIGVPRDIHAALADFLPGMCNIFRIRKCAVMQEYDRKLTEFGAEPVGQGLPDVAPDNAPRGELLAQAVLFAGDGSHKLGMVKSAAELPRVREKLAVAKRILGFDVLDLCVNGPPEKLESLEYNGVAMYMAGWAAYEKFLYEEADNARRVGAIAGIEVGEYVALSVAGIIPFEVGLELVHARGKAMQEASLLIPDQAVCSVAGLAEERVDQLCQLAKASSGLEKDVCQIATALFPKGYVVGGRSKTINAFHDLAMEEKALQVKVMQQKAIHTPLMHPVQWAIKAKLREHRHKIQVPWCDVYFNGNGSFYLPACGGDYKEPLVEVEFALNRFLCETCWSPLRWELVMLTMLENKITHFIECGPSQQLKKLLKRISKEAFENTICITV
;
A
#
# COMPACT_ATOMS: atom_id res chain seq x y z
N GLU A 1 -32.98 25.02 6.98
CA GLU A 1 -32.67 23.99 5.95
C GLU A 1 -31.17 23.75 5.77
N TRP A 2 -30.34 24.76 5.49
CA TRP A 2 -28.86 24.61 5.52
C TRP A 2 -28.30 24.07 6.85
N ARG A 3 -28.94 24.36 7.99
CA ARG A 3 -28.55 23.85 9.32
C ARG A 3 -28.87 22.36 9.55
N ALA A 4 -29.90 21.80 8.91
CA ALA A 4 -30.22 20.37 9.04
C ALA A 4 -29.30 19.50 8.17
N LEU A 5 -28.89 20.02 7.00
CA LEU A 5 -27.88 19.40 6.14
C LEU A 5 -26.48 19.48 6.77
N TYR A 6 -26.12 20.61 7.39
CA TYR A 6 -24.88 20.78 8.17
C TYR A 6 -24.87 19.87 9.43
N TYR A 7 -26.00 19.71 10.12
CA TYR A 7 -26.12 18.81 11.27
C TYR A 7 -26.08 17.32 10.87
N ALA A 8 -26.63 16.94 9.71
CA ALA A 8 -26.50 15.58 9.17
C ALA A 8 -25.08 15.27 8.64
N LEU A 9 -24.38 16.26 8.05
CA LEU A 9 -22.98 16.14 7.61
C LEU A 9 -21.99 16.08 8.79
N CYS A 10 -22.25 16.80 9.88
CA CYS A 10 -21.40 16.79 11.08
C CYS A 10 -21.69 15.61 12.02
N LYS A 11 -22.94 15.12 12.11
CA LYS A 11 -23.32 13.97 12.95
C LYS A 11 -23.24 12.62 12.23
N PHE A 12 -22.98 12.58 10.93
CA PHE A 12 -22.61 11.36 10.19
C PHE A 12 -21.08 11.19 10.06
N ASN A 13 -20.40 11.56 11.14
CA ASN A 13 -19.56 10.59 11.83
C ASN A 13 -18.11 10.48 11.37
N GLN A 14 -17.14 11.09 12.06
CA GLN A 14 -17.04 11.37 13.50
C GLN A 14 -17.30 10.18 14.46
N LEU A 15 -18.34 9.34 14.32
CA LEU A 15 -18.53 8.13 15.14
C LEU A 15 -17.70 6.89 14.74
N ASN A 16 -17.08 6.77 13.55
CA ASN A 16 -16.63 5.41 13.17
C ASN A 16 -15.15 5.06 13.08
N ARG A 17 -14.14 5.95 13.05
CA ARG A 17 -12.72 5.52 13.26
C ARG A 17 -11.83 6.54 13.99
N THR A 18 -12.41 7.23 14.97
CA THR A 18 -11.81 7.79 16.21
C THR A 18 -10.41 8.43 16.19
N GLY A 19 -10.30 9.64 16.77
CA GLY A 19 -9.07 9.96 17.51
C GLY A 19 -8.66 11.41 17.74
N ILE A 20 -9.47 12.46 17.52
CA ILE A 20 -8.99 13.83 17.79
C ILE A 20 -10.05 14.68 18.50
N GLU A 21 -9.80 14.96 19.78
CA GLU A 21 -10.41 16.06 20.54
C GLU A 21 -9.79 17.39 20.11
N TRP A 22 -10.61 18.40 19.78
CA TRP A 22 -10.13 19.76 19.57
C TRP A 22 -10.71 20.72 20.62
N LYS A 23 -9.83 21.33 21.42
CA LYS A 23 -10.09 22.62 22.08
C LYS A 23 -9.98 23.71 21.01
N ALA A 24 -11.02 24.52 20.88
CA ALA A 24 -11.17 25.53 19.84
C ALA A 24 -10.13 26.66 19.97
N TRP A 25 -9.66 27.18 18.82
CA TRP A 25 -8.92 28.45 18.73
C TRP A 25 -9.59 29.41 17.73
N GLY A 26 -9.85 30.62 18.22
CA GLY A 26 -9.99 31.89 17.51
C GLY A 26 -9.17 32.94 18.28
N PRO A 27 -8.93 34.15 17.74
CA PRO A 27 -7.98 35.08 18.34
C PRO A 27 -8.45 35.59 19.71
N GLN A 28 -7.60 35.48 20.72
CA GLN A 28 -7.58 36.42 21.83
C GLN A 28 -6.39 37.35 21.61
N ALA A 29 -6.65 38.64 21.83
CA ALA A 29 -5.64 39.66 21.81
C ALA A 29 -4.55 39.31 22.83
N ASP A 30 -3.32 39.55 22.41
CA ASP A 30 -2.11 39.61 23.24
C ASP A 30 -1.31 38.28 23.33
N GLU A 31 -0.09 38.40 22.79
CA GLU A 31 1.08 37.51 22.86
C GLU A 31 1.29 36.47 21.74
N ILE A 32 2.20 36.88 20.86
CA ILE A 32 2.88 36.16 19.78
C ILE A 32 3.92 35.22 20.40
N ILE A 33 3.83 33.89 20.16
CA ILE A 33 4.97 33.03 19.76
C ILE A 33 4.42 31.83 18.95
N TYR A 34 4.78 31.73 17.67
CA TYR A 34 4.54 30.57 16.80
C TYR A 34 5.80 29.70 16.69
N SER A 35 5.65 28.36 16.75
CA SER A 35 6.44 27.44 15.91
C SER A 35 5.75 26.08 15.76
N TYR A 36 5.39 25.70 14.52
CA TYR A 36 5.79 24.46 13.83
C TYR A 36 5.33 24.56 12.35
N PRO A 37 6.03 23.93 11.39
CA PRO A 37 6.21 24.39 10.03
C PRO A 37 5.03 24.12 9.10
N ASP A 38 4.92 25.04 8.17
CA ASP A 38 3.94 25.24 7.11
C ASP A 38 3.64 24.00 6.25
N THR A 39 2.40 23.51 6.30
CA THR A 39 1.80 22.56 5.31
C THR A 39 0.78 23.24 4.39
N SER A 40 0.69 24.57 4.42
CA SER A 40 -0.32 25.36 3.70
C SER A 40 -0.26 25.29 2.17
N PRO A 41 0.87 24.99 1.48
CA PRO A 41 0.85 24.94 0.01
C PRO A 41 -0.03 23.82 -0.57
N TYR A 42 -0.22 22.71 0.16
CA TYR A 42 -1.03 21.57 -0.33
C TYR A 42 -2.54 21.70 -0.03
N TYR A 43 -2.92 22.48 0.98
CA TYR A 43 -4.34 22.70 1.33
C TYR A 43 -5.00 23.83 0.54
N PHE A 44 -4.24 24.81 0.03
CA PHE A 44 -4.80 25.91 -0.76
C PHE A 44 -5.29 25.48 -2.15
N ILE A 45 -4.74 24.42 -2.73
CA ILE A 45 -5.14 23.92 -4.06
C ILE A 45 -6.49 23.18 -4.03
N THR A 46 -6.95 22.68 -2.89
CA THR A 46 -8.18 21.86 -2.80
C THR A 46 -9.44 22.67 -2.52
N LEU A 47 -9.36 23.74 -1.71
CA LEU A 47 -10.54 24.54 -1.34
C LEU A 47 -10.99 25.47 -2.47
N TYR A 48 -10.05 26.09 -3.19
CA TYR A 48 -10.38 26.96 -4.33
C TYR A 48 -11.03 26.18 -5.47
N VAL A 49 -10.55 24.97 -5.76
CA VAL A 49 -11.14 24.07 -6.76
C VAL A 49 -12.54 23.63 -6.34
N PHE A 50 -12.72 23.29 -5.05
CA PHE A 50 -14.04 22.94 -4.52
C PHE A 50 -15.05 24.09 -4.59
N LEU A 51 -14.66 25.30 -4.19
CA LEU A 51 -15.53 26.48 -4.21
C LEU A 51 -15.85 26.94 -5.64
N ASP A 52 -14.89 26.84 -6.56
CA ASP A 52 -15.10 27.15 -7.98
C ASP A 52 -16.07 26.15 -8.64
N VAL A 53 -15.95 24.85 -8.34
CA VAL A 53 -16.88 23.81 -8.81
C VAL A 53 -18.28 24.00 -8.20
N PHE A 54 -18.37 24.28 -6.89
CA PHE A 54 -19.65 24.51 -6.21
C PHE A 54 -20.40 25.73 -6.78
N ALA A 55 -19.69 26.82 -7.03
CA ALA A 55 -20.24 28.04 -7.61
C ALA A 55 -20.73 27.84 -9.06
N LYS A 56 -20.02 27.03 -9.85
CA LYS A 56 -20.37 26.74 -11.25
C LYS A 56 -21.52 25.74 -11.40
N VAL A 57 -21.68 24.79 -10.47
CA VAL A 57 -22.60 23.65 -10.61
C VAL A 57 -23.88 23.78 -9.78
N CYS A 58 -23.76 24.08 -8.49
CA CYS A 58 -24.89 24.00 -7.55
C CYS A 58 -25.67 25.32 -7.46
N ALA A 59 -24.97 26.45 -7.52
CA ALA A 59 -25.56 27.78 -7.32
C ALA A 59 -26.58 28.20 -8.41
N PRO A 60 -26.37 27.92 -9.72
CA PRO A 60 -27.34 28.29 -10.76
C PRO A 60 -28.68 27.55 -10.63
N THR A 61 -28.64 26.28 -10.22
CA THR A 61 -29.82 25.46 -9.96
C THR A 61 -30.62 25.96 -8.78
N ALA A 62 -29.95 26.21 -7.65
CA ALA A 62 -30.62 26.69 -6.44
C ALA A 62 -31.40 27.98 -6.73
N ARG A 63 -30.79 28.90 -7.50
CA ARG A 63 -31.44 30.13 -7.95
C ARG A 63 -32.66 29.90 -8.86
N LYS A 64 -32.63 28.89 -9.75
CA LYS A 64 -33.80 28.55 -10.59
C LYS A 64 -34.96 27.96 -9.79
N ILE A 65 -34.66 27.15 -8.78
CA ILE A 65 -35.68 26.58 -7.88
C ILE A 65 -36.32 27.68 -7.04
N GLU A 66 -35.50 28.55 -6.44
CA GLU A 66 -36.01 29.70 -5.69
C GLU A 66 -36.84 30.62 -6.57
N ARG A 67 -36.40 30.86 -7.81
CA ARG A 67 -37.15 31.64 -8.80
C ARG A 67 -38.47 30.98 -9.20
N PHE A 68 -38.51 29.69 -9.52
CA PHE A 68 -39.77 28.99 -9.85
C PHE A 68 -40.74 28.93 -8.66
N LYS A 69 -40.22 28.74 -7.44
CA LYS A 69 -41.01 28.80 -6.21
C LYS A 69 -41.60 30.20 -5.98
N GLY A 70 -40.83 31.25 -6.29
CA GLY A 70 -41.28 32.64 -6.17
C GLY A 70 -42.25 33.08 -7.27
N ASP A 71 -41.94 32.74 -8.53
CA ASP A 71 -42.70 33.17 -9.72
C ASP A 71 -44.03 32.40 -9.86
N THR A 72 -44.08 31.13 -9.44
CA THR A 72 -45.27 30.26 -9.57
C THR A 72 -45.51 29.39 -8.31
N PRO A 73 -45.88 29.99 -7.16
CA PRO A 73 -45.96 29.30 -5.87
C PRO A 73 -47.04 28.20 -5.82
N VAL A 74 -48.18 28.40 -6.50
CA VAL A 74 -49.27 27.40 -6.57
C VAL A 74 -48.84 26.16 -7.36
N GLU A 75 -48.11 26.35 -8.46
CA GLU A 75 -47.59 25.24 -9.26
C GLU A 75 -46.48 24.49 -8.52
N TRP A 76 -45.66 25.20 -7.75
CA TRP A 76 -44.67 24.62 -6.85
C TRP A 76 -45.31 23.70 -5.81
N GLU A 77 -46.35 24.14 -5.10
CA GLU A 77 -47.06 23.29 -4.14
C GLU A 77 -47.72 22.07 -4.82
N SER A 78 -48.31 22.26 -6.00
CA SER A 78 -48.87 21.16 -6.78
C SER A 78 -47.82 20.12 -7.19
N LEU A 79 -46.63 20.59 -7.58
CA LEU A 79 -45.50 19.74 -7.93
C LEU A 79 -45.01 18.95 -6.70
N MET A 80 -44.80 19.61 -5.57
CA MET A 80 -44.33 18.95 -4.34
C MET A 80 -45.29 17.87 -3.86
N LYS A 81 -46.61 18.13 -3.86
CA LYS A 81 -47.63 17.12 -3.52
C LYS A 81 -47.58 15.90 -4.44
N LYS A 82 -47.35 16.09 -5.74
CA LYS A 82 -47.21 14.97 -6.70
C LYS A 82 -45.95 14.16 -6.42
N LEU A 83 -44.84 14.82 -6.09
CA LEU A 83 -43.57 14.15 -5.76
C LEU A 83 -43.68 13.34 -4.48
N GLU A 84 -44.32 13.89 -3.45
CA GLU A 84 -44.62 13.20 -2.19
C GLU A 84 -45.52 11.98 -2.41
N ALA A 85 -46.54 12.09 -3.25
CA ALA A 85 -47.40 10.97 -3.61
C ALA A 85 -46.62 9.84 -4.32
N VAL A 86 -45.72 10.18 -5.25
CA VAL A 86 -44.85 9.19 -5.93
C VAL A 86 -43.90 8.51 -4.95
N ALA A 87 -43.41 9.25 -3.94
CA ALA A 87 -42.53 8.73 -2.90
C ALA A 87 -43.25 7.86 -1.84
N GLY A 88 -44.56 7.66 -1.96
CA GLY A 88 -45.34 6.79 -1.06
C GLY A 88 -46.19 7.54 -0.03
N GLY A 89 -46.37 8.87 -0.18
CA GLY A 89 -47.22 9.68 0.69
C GLY A 89 -46.58 10.08 2.03
N ASN A 90 -47.18 11.07 2.69
CA ASN A 90 -46.56 11.80 3.81
C ASN A 90 -46.31 10.98 5.08
N GLU A 91 -47.02 9.88 5.32
CA GLU A 91 -46.85 9.10 6.56
C GLU A 91 -45.82 7.96 6.43
N TYR A 92 -45.38 7.60 5.22
CA TYR A 92 -44.48 6.44 5.00
C TYR A 92 -43.19 6.74 4.23
N ALA A 93 -43.00 7.96 3.71
CA ALA A 93 -41.84 8.32 2.90
C ALA A 93 -40.49 8.37 3.68
N GLN A 94 -40.51 8.47 5.01
CA GLN A 94 -39.28 8.61 5.80
C GLN A 94 -38.50 7.30 6.01
N HIS A 95 -39.13 6.13 5.81
CA HIS A 95 -38.51 4.84 6.19
C HIS A 95 -38.43 3.81 5.06
N ASN A 96 -39.04 4.05 3.90
CA ASN A 96 -38.99 3.13 2.76
C ASN A 96 -38.08 3.65 1.64
N ARG A 97 -37.26 2.75 1.06
CA ARG A 97 -36.44 3.06 -0.11
C ARG A 97 -37.35 3.30 -1.33
N ILE A 98 -37.22 4.46 -1.98
CA ILE A 98 -37.89 4.71 -3.26
C ILE A 98 -37.40 3.74 -4.32
N THR A 99 -38.30 3.20 -5.12
CA THR A 99 -37.94 2.31 -6.23
C THR A 99 -37.40 3.10 -7.43
N VAL A 100 -36.62 2.44 -8.29
CA VAL A 100 -36.09 3.03 -9.53
C VAL A 100 -37.22 3.60 -10.40
N LYS A 101 -38.37 2.93 -10.44
CA LYS A 101 -39.56 3.37 -11.19
C LYS A 101 -40.12 4.69 -10.65
N GLN A 102 -40.27 4.80 -9.32
CA GLN A 102 -40.74 6.02 -8.65
C GLN A 102 -39.78 7.19 -8.88
N PHE A 103 -38.47 6.95 -8.76
CA PHE A 103 -37.46 7.98 -9.03
C PHE A 103 -37.54 8.54 -10.46
N MET A 104 -37.69 7.67 -11.46
CA MET A 104 -37.79 8.07 -12.87
C MET A 104 -39.08 8.84 -13.18
N GLU A 105 -40.13 8.64 -12.39
CA GLU A 105 -41.39 9.38 -12.50
C GLU A 105 -41.28 10.77 -11.86
N MET A 106 -40.69 10.87 -10.67
CA MET A 106 -40.38 12.16 -10.03
C MET A 106 -39.54 13.07 -10.93
N LYS A 107 -38.51 12.50 -11.57
CA LYS A 107 -37.65 13.21 -12.51
C LYS A 107 -38.40 13.79 -13.72
N ARG A 108 -39.39 13.06 -14.26
CA ARG A 108 -40.20 13.55 -15.39
C ARG A 108 -41.00 14.79 -15.00
N HIS A 109 -41.57 14.80 -13.79
CA HIS A 109 -42.28 15.97 -13.28
C HIS A 109 -41.34 17.17 -13.07
N TRP A 110 -40.16 16.95 -12.47
CA TRP A 110 -39.16 18.01 -12.29
C TRP A 110 -38.70 18.66 -13.60
N ASN A 111 -38.37 17.85 -14.62
CA ASN A 111 -37.93 18.34 -15.91
C ASN A 111 -39.03 19.13 -16.64
N LYS A 112 -40.28 18.69 -16.53
CA LYS A 112 -41.41 19.36 -17.17
C LYS A 112 -41.69 20.74 -16.56
N HIS A 113 -41.60 20.87 -15.23
CA HIS A 113 -42.09 22.06 -14.54
C HIS A 113 -41.00 23.10 -14.28
N ILE A 114 -39.80 22.69 -13.89
CA ILE A 114 -38.73 23.64 -13.48
C ILE A 114 -37.73 23.86 -14.61
N GLY A 115 -37.80 23.07 -15.68
CA GLY A 115 -36.88 23.18 -16.82
C GLY A 115 -35.43 23.01 -16.40
N VAL A 116 -35.20 22.23 -15.33
CA VAL A 116 -33.87 21.89 -14.86
C VAL A 116 -33.09 21.36 -16.07
N PRO A 117 -31.99 22.03 -16.47
CA PRO A 117 -31.34 21.67 -17.71
C PRO A 117 -30.80 20.24 -17.64
N ARG A 118 -30.56 19.69 -18.84
CA ARG A 118 -29.54 18.65 -19.03
C ARG A 118 -28.24 18.98 -18.29
N ASP A 119 -27.98 20.23 -17.91
CA ASP A 119 -26.83 20.72 -17.17
C ASP A 119 -26.81 20.34 -15.68
N ILE A 120 -27.92 20.01 -14.99
CA ILE A 120 -27.76 19.23 -13.74
C ILE A 120 -27.32 17.83 -14.07
N HIS A 121 -27.75 17.28 -15.19
CA HIS A 121 -27.32 15.96 -15.64
C HIS A 121 -25.89 15.95 -16.17
N ALA A 122 -25.41 17.03 -16.79
CA ALA A 122 -24.06 17.19 -17.31
C ALA A 122 -23.14 17.68 -16.21
N ALA A 123 -23.59 18.59 -15.34
CA ALA A 123 -22.86 18.93 -14.14
C ALA A 123 -22.89 17.79 -13.13
N LEU A 124 -23.96 17.02 -12.93
CA LEU A 124 -23.90 15.72 -12.25
C LEU A 124 -23.22 14.66 -13.11
N ALA A 125 -23.01 14.78 -14.43
CA ALA A 125 -22.24 13.82 -15.23
C ALA A 125 -20.81 14.29 -15.51
N ASP A 126 -20.40 15.41 -14.93
CA ASP A 126 -19.01 15.88 -14.77
C ASP A 126 -18.64 15.78 -13.29
N PHE A 127 -19.58 16.13 -12.39
CA PHE A 127 -19.53 15.96 -10.94
C PHE A 127 -19.80 14.52 -10.51
N LEU A 128 -20.55 13.69 -11.26
CA LEU A 128 -20.54 12.23 -11.07
C LEU A 128 -19.16 11.76 -11.46
N PRO A 129 -18.62 11.73 -12.67
CA PRO A 129 -17.23 11.33 -12.93
C PRO A 129 -16.19 11.93 -11.99
N GLY A 130 -16.33 13.16 -11.49
CA GLY A 130 -15.51 13.66 -10.37
C GLY A 130 -15.74 12.96 -9.02
N MET A 131 -17.00 12.78 -8.61
CA MET A 131 -17.41 11.98 -7.44
C MET A 131 -17.54 10.47 -7.74
N CYS A 132 -17.22 10.04 -8.95
CA CYS A 132 -17.41 8.70 -9.54
C CYS A 132 -16.09 8.08 -9.95
N ASN A 133 -15.08 8.93 -10.20
CA ASN A 133 -13.69 8.71 -9.87
C ASN A 133 -13.49 8.59 -8.35
N ILE A 134 -14.52 8.95 -7.56
CA ILE A 134 -14.67 8.58 -6.14
C ILE A 134 -15.70 7.43 -5.97
N PHE A 135 -16.70 7.23 -6.86
CA PHE A 135 -17.68 6.10 -6.93
C PHE A 135 -18.52 5.94 -8.26
N ARG A 136 -18.22 5.14 -9.31
CA ARG A 136 -19.26 4.49 -10.22
C ARG A 136 -18.72 3.55 -11.32
N ILE A 137 -19.20 2.30 -11.26
CA ILE A 137 -20.11 1.53 -12.16
C ILE A 137 -20.22 1.85 -13.68
N ARG A 138 -20.26 0.75 -14.47
CA ARG A 138 -19.98 0.51 -15.91
C ARG A 138 -21.13 0.60 -16.95
N LYS A 139 -20.65 0.63 -18.22
CA LYS A 139 -21.07 0.06 -19.53
C LYS A 139 -22.47 -0.57 -19.72
N CYS A 140 -23.07 -0.13 -20.84
CA CYS A 140 -24.38 -0.44 -21.43
C CYS A 140 -24.41 -1.73 -22.29
N ALA A 141 -25.63 -2.20 -22.58
CA ALA A 141 -26.06 -3.38 -23.37
C ALA A 141 -25.38 -3.60 -24.73
N VAL A 142 -24.63 -2.62 -25.26
CA VAL A 142 -23.87 -2.75 -26.52
C VAL A 142 -22.70 -3.75 -26.41
N MET A 143 -22.13 -3.97 -25.22
CA MET A 143 -21.03 -4.93 -25.03
C MET A 143 -21.49 -6.38 -24.86
N GLN A 144 -22.72 -6.62 -24.38
CA GLN A 144 -23.30 -7.97 -24.34
C GLN A 144 -23.57 -8.49 -25.76
N GLU A 145 -23.92 -7.60 -26.68
CA GLU A 145 -24.06 -7.92 -28.10
C GLU A 145 -22.69 -8.23 -28.76
N TYR A 146 -21.59 -7.67 -28.23
CA TYR A 146 -20.23 -7.93 -28.71
C TYR A 146 -19.69 -9.28 -28.22
N ASP A 147 -19.89 -9.60 -26.94
CA ASP A 147 -19.48 -10.89 -26.36
C ASP A 147 -20.31 -12.05 -26.93
N ARG A 148 -21.61 -11.84 -27.19
CA ARG A 148 -22.45 -12.83 -27.90
C ARG A 148 -21.94 -13.08 -29.32
N LYS A 149 -21.51 -12.03 -30.03
CA LYS A 149 -20.94 -12.15 -31.38
C LYS A 149 -19.56 -12.80 -31.39
N LEU A 150 -18.72 -12.56 -30.38
CA LEU A 150 -17.41 -13.23 -30.25
C LEU A 150 -17.55 -14.75 -30.11
N THR A 151 -18.55 -15.23 -29.38
CA THR A 151 -18.88 -16.66 -29.26
C THR A 151 -19.44 -17.23 -30.56
N GLU A 152 -20.23 -16.45 -31.31
CA GLU A 152 -20.70 -16.82 -32.66
C GLU A 152 -19.56 -16.92 -33.70
N PHE A 153 -18.40 -16.29 -33.46
CA PHE A 153 -17.21 -16.30 -34.34
C PHE A 153 -16.05 -17.19 -33.86
N GLY A 154 -16.21 -17.96 -32.78
CA GLY A 154 -15.31 -19.07 -32.43
C GLY A 154 -13.90 -18.70 -31.91
N ALA A 155 -13.73 -17.55 -31.24
CA ALA A 155 -12.45 -17.18 -30.61
C ALA A 155 -12.46 -17.39 -29.09
N GLU A 156 -11.39 -17.97 -28.53
CA GLU A 156 -11.20 -18.15 -27.08
C GLU A 156 -10.32 -17.05 -26.43
N PRO A 157 -10.48 -16.76 -25.12
CA PRO A 157 -9.65 -15.81 -24.39
C PRO A 157 -8.28 -16.40 -23.99
N VAL A 158 -7.23 -15.57 -24.07
CA VAL A 158 -5.83 -15.97 -23.81
C VAL A 158 -5.45 -15.81 -22.33
N GLY A 159 -4.83 -16.84 -21.75
CA GLY A 159 -3.88 -16.72 -20.62
C GLY A 159 -4.12 -17.69 -19.45
N GLN A 160 -3.39 -18.81 -19.42
CA GLN A 160 -3.22 -19.63 -18.21
C GLN A 160 -1.75 -19.62 -17.77
N GLY A 161 -1.54 -19.15 -16.54
CA GLY A 161 -0.26 -18.99 -15.85
C GLY A 161 -0.50 -18.63 -14.38
N LEU A 162 -1.45 -19.31 -13.76
CA LEU A 162 -1.70 -19.37 -12.32
C LEU A 162 -1.71 -20.87 -11.96
N PRO A 163 -1.36 -21.28 -10.74
CA PRO A 163 -1.52 -22.67 -10.33
C PRO A 163 -2.96 -23.12 -10.63
N ASP A 164 -3.13 -24.37 -11.09
CA ASP A 164 -4.44 -25.02 -11.22
C ASP A 164 -5.07 -25.12 -9.82
N VAL A 165 -5.69 -24.03 -9.38
CA VAL A 165 -6.66 -24.06 -8.30
C VAL A 165 -7.95 -24.49 -8.96
N ALA A 166 -8.37 -25.72 -8.65
CA ALA A 166 -9.68 -26.22 -9.08
C ALA A 166 -10.75 -25.16 -8.78
N PRO A 167 -11.72 -24.93 -9.69
CA PRO A 167 -12.85 -24.04 -9.45
C PRO A 167 -13.83 -24.72 -8.47
N ASP A 168 -13.36 -25.07 -7.27
CA ASP A 168 -14.20 -25.60 -6.22
C ASP A 168 -14.75 -24.46 -5.39
N ASN A 169 -16.08 -24.44 -5.31
CA ASN A 169 -16.94 -23.55 -4.54
C ASN A 169 -16.76 -23.70 -3.01
N ALA A 170 -15.55 -23.96 -2.52
CA ALA A 170 -15.26 -23.92 -1.10
C ALA A 170 -15.46 -22.47 -0.59
N PRO A 171 -16.11 -22.27 0.56
CA PRO A 171 -16.33 -20.94 1.11
C PRO A 171 -14.97 -20.24 1.33
N ARG A 172 -14.65 -19.24 0.51
CA ARG A 172 -13.56 -18.30 0.78
C ARG A 172 -14.00 -17.40 1.93
N GLY A 173 -13.81 -17.89 3.15
CA GLY A 173 -14.31 -17.28 4.38
C GLY A 173 -13.77 -17.90 5.67
N GLU A 174 -13.01 -18.99 5.61
CA GLU A 174 -12.10 -19.38 6.69
C GLU A 174 -10.75 -18.68 6.44
N LEU A 175 -10.29 -17.85 7.37
CA LEU A 175 -8.93 -17.32 7.36
C LEU A 175 -7.96 -18.50 7.20
N LEU A 176 -7.35 -18.64 6.04
CA LEU A 176 -6.34 -19.65 5.81
C LEU A 176 -5.13 -19.33 6.69
N ALA A 177 -4.78 -20.25 7.60
CA ALA A 177 -3.91 -19.97 8.74
C ALA A 177 -2.40 -19.81 8.42
N GLN A 178 -2.01 -19.86 7.15
CA GLN A 178 -0.60 -19.88 6.73
C GLN A 178 -0.20 -18.65 5.91
N ALA A 179 0.97 -18.09 6.22
CA ALA A 179 1.60 -17.05 5.43
C ALA A 179 3.01 -17.42 4.94
N VAL A 180 3.37 -16.96 3.75
CA VAL A 180 4.75 -17.05 3.24
C VAL A 180 5.49 -15.74 3.52
N LEU A 181 6.66 -15.85 4.13
CA LEU A 181 7.52 -14.72 4.48
C LEU A 181 8.80 -14.74 3.64
N PHE A 182 9.17 -13.61 3.05
CA PHE A 182 10.36 -13.47 2.21
C PHE A 182 11.46 -12.67 2.90
N ALA A 183 12.66 -13.25 2.98
CA ALA A 183 13.81 -12.64 3.65
C ALA A 183 14.41 -11.47 2.84
N GLY A 184 15.04 -10.53 3.54
CA GLY A 184 15.65 -9.32 2.98
C GLY A 184 17.18 -9.36 2.92
N ASP A 185 17.78 -8.22 2.57
CA ASP A 185 19.20 -8.06 2.21
C ASP A 185 20.15 -8.56 3.31
N GLY A 186 19.77 -8.50 4.59
CA GLY A 186 20.59 -8.98 5.72
C GLY A 186 20.79 -10.51 5.82
N SER A 187 20.22 -11.31 4.92
CA SER A 187 20.26 -12.78 4.97
C SER A 187 21.07 -13.46 3.86
N HIS A 188 21.64 -12.69 2.93
CA HIS A 188 22.42 -13.21 1.81
C HIS A 188 23.62 -14.05 2.28
N LYS A 189 23.98 -15.06 1.49
CA LYS A 189 25.16 -15.89 1.70
C LYS A 189 25.68 -16.44 0.37
N LEU A 190 26.99 -16.67 0.29
CA LEU A 190 27.57 -17.35 -0.85
C LEU A 190 27.01 -18.79 -0.97
N GLY A 191 26.73 -19.21 -2.20
CA GLY A 191 26.16 -20.52 -2.49
C GLY A 191 24.62 -20.57 -2.40
N MET A 192 23.94 -19.46 -2.13
CA MET A 192 22.47 -19.40 -2.19
C MET A 192 21.97 -19.67 -3.62
N VAL A 193 20.68 -20.03 -3.76
CA VAL A 193 20.02 -20.42 -5.02
C VAL A 193 20.47 -21.79 -5.56
N LYS A 194 21.73 -22.21 -5.31
CA LYS A 194 22.33 -23.41 -5.89
C LYS A 194 21.48 -24.67 -5.75
N SER A 195 20.87 -24.88 -4.58
CA SER A 195 20.09 -26.09 -4.33
C SER A 195 18.77 -26.17 -5.11
N ALA A 196 18.27 -25.02 -5.57
CA ALA A 196 17.03 -24.89 -6.33
C ALA A 196 17.27 -24.55 -7.82
N ALA A 197 18.52 -24.29 -8.23
CA ALA A 197 18.85 -23.80 -9.57
C ALA A 197 18.41 -24.74 -10.70
N GLU A 198 18.39 -26.06 -10.45
CA GLU A 198 17.99 -27.08 -11.42
C GLU A 198 16.46 -27.26 -11.53
N LEU A 199 15.68 -26.65 -10.64
CA LEU A 199 14.21 -26.68 -10.76
C LEU A 199 13.81 -25.98 -12.06
N PRO A 200 12.93 -26.59 -12.90
CA PRO A 200 12.65 -26.08 -14.25
C PRO A 200 12.27 -24.59 -14.31
N ARG A 201 11.41 -24.14 -13.40
CA ARG A 201 10.96 -22.74 -13.33
C ARG A 201 12.05 -21.80 -12.81
N VAL A 202 12.89 -22.25 -11.89
CA VAL A 202 14.04 -21.47 -11.41
C VAL A 202 15.07 -21.30 -12.52
N ARG A 203 15.39 -22.37 -13.26
CA ARG A 203 16.28 -22.32 -14.42
C ARG A 203 15.78 -21.37 -15.50
N GLU A 204 14.48 -21.38 -15.77
CA GLU A 204 13.84 -20.42 -16.67
C GLU A 204 14.01 -18.98 -16.18
N LYS A 205 13.71 -18.71 -14.91
CA LYS A 205 13.82 -17.36 -14.33
C LYS A 205 15.27 -16.86 -14.23
N LEU A 206 16.23 -17.74 -14.00
CA LEU A 206 17.67 -17.42 -14.08
C LEU A 206 18.06 -17.02 -15.51
N ALA A 207 17.58 -17.73 -16.53
CA ALA A 207 17.82 -17.37 -17.93
C ALA A 207 17.16 -16.03 -18.30
N VAL A 208 15.94 -15.77 -17.83
CA VAL A 208 15.26 -14.48 -17.96
C VAL A 208 16.08 -13.37 -17.29
N ALA A 209 16.53 -13.59 -16.05
CA ALA A 209 17.31 -12.61 -15.30
C ALA A 209 18.61 -12.25 -16.02
N LYS A 210 19.32 -13.26 -16.55
CA LYS A 210 20.54 -13.04 -17.35
C LYS A 210 20.29 -12.18 -18.59
N ARG A 211 19.17 -12.38 -19.29
CA ARG A 211 18.80 -11.56 -20.45
C ARG A 211 18.47 -10.11 -20.08
N ILE A 212 17.76 -9.89 -18.98
CA ILE A 212 17.34 -8.55 -18.53
C ILE A 212 18.54 -7.76 -17.98
N LEU A 213 19.36 -8.41 -17.16
CA LEU A 213 20.42 -7.75 -16.38
C LEU A 213 21.76 -7.69 -17.12
N GLY A 214 21.98 -8.58 -18.08
CA GLY A 214 23.25 -8.71 -18.81
C GLY A 214 24.36 -9.43 -18.04
N PHE A 215 24.08 -9.99 -16.86
CA PHE A 215 25.01 -10.79 -16.07
C PHE A 215 24.34 -12.02 -15.47
N ASP A 216 25.14 -13.01 -15.07
CA ASP A 216 24.65 -14.27 -14.52
C ASP A 216 24.39 -14.17 -13.02
N VAL A 217 23.11 -14.17 -12.63
CA VAL A 217 22.71 -14.07 -11.22
C VAL A 217 23.07 -15.33 -10.43
N LEU A 218 23.05 -16.51 -11.07
CA LEU A 218 23.46 -17.74 -10.38
C LEU A 218 24.95 -17.70 -10.07
N ASP A 219 25.76 -17.26 -11.04
CA ASP A 219 27.20 -17.11 -10.82
C ASP A 219 27.49 -16.08 -9.72
N LEU A 220 26.79 -14.93 -9.71
CA LEU A 220 26.87 -13.95 -8.63
C LEU A 220 26.57 -14.58 -7.25
N CYS A 221 25.51 -15.39 -7.14
CA CYS A 221 25.12 -16.02 -5.89
C CYS A 221 26.09 -17.11 -5.41
N VAL A 222 26.74 -17.83 -6.34
CA VAL A 222 27.55 -19.03 -6.02
C VAL A 222 29.04 -18.74 -5.98
N ASN A 223 29.54 -17.94 -6.91
CA ASN A 223 30.97 -17.66 -7.12
C ASN A 223 31.31 -16.16 -7.09
N GLY A 224 30.30 -15.28 -6.97
CA GLY A 224 30.51 -13.84 -7.05
C GLY A 224 31.47 -13.34 -5.96
N PRO A 225 32.28 -12.30 -6.27
CA PRO A 225 33.14 -11.71 -5.25
C PRO A 225 32.28 -11.14 -4.12
N PRO A 226 32.64 -11.36 -2.84
CA PRO A 226 31.86 -10.93 -1.68
C PRO A 226 31.48 -9.45 -1.75
N GLU A 227 32.38 -8.58 -2.20
CA GLU A 227 32.18 -7.15 -2.28
C GLU A 227 31.06 -6.77 -3.27
N LYS A 228 30.96 -7.54 -4.37
CA LYS A 228 29.87 -7.33 -5.34
C LYS A 228 28.56 -7.82 -4.76
N LEU A 229 28.55 -8.99 -4.11
CA LEU A 229 27.34 -9.51 -3.47
C LEU A 229 26.86 -8.62 -2.32
N GLU A 230 27.74 -7.92 -1.62
CA GLU A 230 27.41 -6.97 -0.54
C GLU A 230 26.94 -5.60 -1.04
N SER A 231 27.21 -5.26 -2.30
CA SER A 231 26.83 -3.96 -2.85
C SER A 231 25.32 -3.83 -3.09
N LEU A 232 24.79 -2.62 -2.91
CA LEU A 232 23.35 -2.35 -3.02
C LEU A 232 22.80 -2.61 -4.43
N GLU A 233 23.63 -2.44 -5.46
CA GLU A 233 23.25 -2.69 -6.85
C GLU A 233 22.94 -4.17 -7.11
N TYR A 234 23.73 -5.09 -6.54
CA TYR A 234 23.67 -6.51 -6.88
C TYR A 234 23.01 -7.37 -5.79
N ASN A 235 23.12 -6.98 -4.52
CA ASN A 235 22.59 -7.75 -3.39
C ASN A 235 21.08 -7.99 -3.52
N GLY A 236 20.32 -6.91 -3.75
CA GLY A 236 18.87 -7.00 -3.84
C GLY A 236 18.41 -7.93 -4.96
N VAL A 237 19.08 -7.89 -6.12
CA VAL A 237 18.77 -8.79 -7.25
C VAL A 237 19.04 -10.25 -6.89
N ALA A 238 20.17 -10.51 -6.23
CA ALA A 238 20.54 -11.84 -5.77
C ALA A 238 19.54 -12.39 -4.74
N MET A 239 19.10 -11.53 -3.81
CA MET A 239 18.08 -11.82 -2.81
C MET A 239 16.69 -12.02 -3.40
N TYR A 240 16.31 -11.22 -4.40
CA TYR A 240 15.05 -11.39 -5.13
C TYR A 240 15.00 -12.75 -5.83
N MET A 241 16.11 -13.16 -6.45
CA MET A 241 16.22 -14.48 -7.07
C MET A 241 16.20 -15.60 -6.01
N ALA A 242 16.87 -15.43 -4.87
CA ALA A 242 16.85 -16.39 -3.77
C ALA A 242 15.44 -16.59 -3.19
N GLY A 243 14.67 -15.51 -2.98
CA GLY A 243 13.29 -15.61 -2.51
C GLY A 243 12.40 -16.34 -3.51
N TRP A 244 12.50 -16.03 -4.81
CA TRP A 244 11.77 -16.73 -5.86
C TRP A 244 12.16 -18.21 -5.96
N ALA A 245 13.45 -18.53 -5.92
CA ALA A 245 13.92 -19.91 -5.95
C ALA A 245 13.44 -20.71 -4.73
N ALA A 246 13.43 -20.09 -3.55
CA ALA A 246 12.89 -20.70 -2.33
C ALA A 246 11.39 -20.93 -2.44
N TYR A 247 10.63 -20.01 -3.03
CA TYR A 247 9.21 -20.21 -3.26
C TYR A 247 8.93 -21.34 -4.27
N GLU A 248 9.66 -21.42 -5.38
CA GLU A 248 9.51 -22.53 -6.32
C GLU A 248 9.89 -23.88 -5.67
N LYS A 249 10.92 -23.90 -4.83
CA LYS A 249 11.28 -25.07 -4.04
C LYS A 249 10.18 -25.45 -3.04
N PHE A 250 9.58 -24.46 -2.37
CA PHE A 250 8.43 -24.66 -1.47
C PHE A 250 7.25 -25.30 -2.21
N LEU A 251 6.88 -24.77 -3.38
CA LEU A 251 5.80 -25.35 -4.19
C LEU A 251 6.09 -26.80 -4.59
N TYR A 252 7.35 -27.14 -4.81
CA TYR A 252 7.79 -28.47 -5.20
C TYR A 252 7.82 -29.46 -4.03
N GLU A 253 8.36 -29.06 -2.88
CA GLU A 253 8.57 -29.94 -1.71
C GLU A 253 7.34 -30.03 -0.79
N GLU A 254 6.51 -29.00 -0.73
CA GLU A 254 5.48 -28.79 0.30
C GLU A 254 4.11 -28.44 -0.32
N ALA A 255 3.73 -29.12 -1.41
CA ALA A 255 2.54 -28.79 -2.21
C ALA A 255 1.23 -28.70 -1.40
N ASP A 256 1.06 -29.53 -0.36
CA ASP A 256 -0.14 -29.49 0.50
C ASP A 256 -0.18 -28.25 1.39
N ASN A 257 0.98 -27.81 1.90
CA ASN A 257 1.09 -26.56 2.65
C ASN A 257 0.92 -25.35 1.71
N ALA A 258 1.45 -25.42 0.48
CA ALA A 258 1.30 -24.36 -0.51
C ALA A 258 -0.17 -24.02 -0.81
N ARG A 259 -1.06 -25.03 -0.83
CA ARG A 259 -2.51 -24.84 -1.03
C ARG A 259 -3.22 -24.12 0.13
N ARG A 260 -2.58 -24.04 1.30
CA ARG A 260 -3.14 -23.42 2.51
C ARG A 260 -2.62 -22.00 2.75
N VAL A 261 -1.78 -21.48 1.84
CA VAL A 261 -1.27 -20.11 1.94
C VAL A 261 -2.39 -19.12 1.65
N GLY A 262 -2.73 -18.31 2.64
CA GLY A 262 -3.71 -17.22 2.51
C GLY A 262 -3.08 -15.84 2.47
N ALA A 263 -1.83 -15.72 2.91
CA ALA A 263 -1.16 -14.44 3.08
C ALA A 263 0.33 -14.49 2.77
N ILE A 264 0.90 -13.31 2.54
CA ILE A 264 2.28 -13.16 2.10
C ILE A 264 2.84 -11.81 2.54
N ALA A 265 4.10 -11.82 2.97
CA ALA A 265 4.86 -10.62 3.29
C ALA A 265 6.34 -10.83 3.00
N GLY A 266 7.09 -9.75 2.89
CA GLY A 266 8.54 -9.85 2.86
C GLY A 266 9.19 -8.63 3.46
N ILE A 267 10.37 -8.81 4.05
CA ILE A 267 11.13 -7.71 4.64
C ILE A 267 12.09 -7.13 3.59
N GLU A 268 12.16 -5.80 3.49
CA GLU A 268 13.02 -5.07 2.54
C GLU A 268 12.82 -5.52 1.10
N VAL A 269 13.86 -6.05 0.44
CA VAL A 269 13.75 -6.59 -0.92
C VAL A 269 12.80 -7.79 -1.02
N GLY A 270 12.58 -8.49 0.10
CA GLY A 270 11.58 -9.56 0.20
C GLY A 270 10.17 -9.07 -0.13
N GLU A 271 9.87 -7.78 0.08
CA GLU A 271 8.57 -7.19 -0.31
C GLU A 271 8.36 -7.24 -1.83
N TYR A 272 9.42 -7.11 -2.62
CA TYR A 272 9.34 -7.23 -4.08
C TYR A 272 9.11 -8.67 -4.51
N VAL A 273 9.71 -9.64 -3.82
CA VAL A 273 9.44 -11.06 -4.04
C VAL A 273 7.98 -11.35 -3.69
N ALA A 274 7.52 -10.85 -2.53
CA ALA A 274 6.16 -10.99 -2.06
C ALA A 274 5.14 -10.51 -3.10
N LEU A 275 5.32 -9.29 -3.62
CA LEU A 275 4.47 -8.73 -4.67
C LEU A 275 4.46 -9.58 -5.94
N SER A 276 5.62 -10.11 -6.32
CA SER A 276 5.74 -10.85 -7.55
C SER A 276 5.14 -12.24 -7.47
N VAL A 277 5.39 -12.94 -6.35
CA VAL A 277 4.79 -14.23 -6.04
C VAL A 277 3.27 -14.10 -5.87
N ALA A 278 2.79 -13.02 -5.24
CA ALA A 278 1.36 -12.71 -5.13
C ALA A 278 0.68 -12.43 -6.49
N GLY A 279 1.45 -12.31 -7.58
CA GLY A 279 0.95 -12.03 -8.92
C GLY A 279 0.73 -10.54 -9.21
N ILE A 280 1.00 -9.64 -8.26
CA ILE A 280 0.80 -8.19 -8.46
C ILE A 280 1.70 -7.65 -9.57
N ILE A 281 2.94 -8.12 -9.64
CA ILE A 281 3.88 -7.78 -10.70
C ILE A 281 4.52 -9.04 -11.29
N PRO A 282 4.71 -9.13 -12.61
CA PRO A 282 5.48 -10.22 -13.20
C PRO A 282 6.91 -10.28 -12.64
N PHE A 283 7.53 -11.47 -12.67
CA PHE A 283 8.91 -11.69 -12.22
C PHE A 283 9.88 -10.68 -12.84
N GLU A 284 9.74 -10.45 -14.14
CA GLU A 284 10.59 -9.56 -14.93
C GLU A 284 10.49 -8.11 -14.41
N VAL A 285 9.28 -7.68 -14.06
CA VAL A 285 9.01 -6.34 -13.53
C VAL A 285 9.58 -6.20 -12.13
N GLY A 286 9.39 -7.20 -11.27
CA GLY A 286 9.99 -7.22 -9.93
C GLY A 286 11.51 -7.18 -9.98
N LEU A 287 12.12 -7.95 -10.88
CA LEU A 287 13.57 -7.95 -11.09
C LEU A 287 14.09 -6.57 -11.54
N GLU A 288 13.42 -5.95 -12.52
CA GLU A 288 13.77 -4.60 -12.99
C GLU A 288 13.63 -3.54 -11.90
N LEU A 289 12.56 -3.61 -11.10
CA LEU A 289 12.32 -2.71 -9.97
C LEU A 289 13.43 -2.83 -8.91
N VAL A 290 13.79 -4.06 -8.54
CA VAL A 290 14.83 -4.32 -7.56
C VAL A 290 16.20 -3.85 -8.06
N HIS A 291 16.52 -4.08 -9.33
CA HIS A 291 17.77 -3.59 -9.94
C HIS A 291 17.82 -2.06 -9.99
N ALA A 292 16.72 -1.41 -10.40
CA ALA A 292 16.63 0.04 -10.43
C ALA A 292 16.73 0.65 -9.03
N ARG A 293 16.08 0.04 -8.03
CA ARG A 293 16.20 0.40 -6.61
C ARG A 293 17.65 0.29 -6.15
N GLY A 294 18.30 -0.84 -6.39
CA GLY A 294 19.67 -1.10 -5.96
C GLY A 294 20.66 -0.08 -6.51
N LYS A 295 20.58 0.21 -7.83
CA LYS A 295 21.38 1.25 -8.48
C LYS A 295 21.15 2.63 -7.87
N ALA A 296 19.90 3.03 -7.70
CA ALA A 296 19.58 4.33 -7.15
C ALA A 296 20.04 4.46 -5.68
N MET A 297 19.94 3.39 -4.88
CA MET A 297 20.46 3.37 -3.51
C MET A 297 21.98 3.44 -3.47
N GLN A 298 22.66 2.74 -4.39
CA GLN A 298 24.10 2.80 -4.53
C GLN A 298 24.54 4.24 -4.84
N GLU A 299 23.93 4.89 -5.84
CA GLU A 299 24.18 6.28 -6.22
C GLU A 299 23.91 7.26 -5.06
N ALA A 300 22.74 7.15 -4.40
CA ALA A 300 22.40 7.96 -3.24
C ALA A 300 23.42 7.81 -2.11
N SER A 301 23.93 6.59 -1.90
CA SER A 301 24.93 6.31 -0.87
C SER A 301 26.32 6.90 -1.15
N LEU A 302 26.62 7.23 -2.42
CA LEU A 302 27.86 7.90 -2.81
C LEU A 302 27.79 9.42 -2.63
N LEU A 303 26.59 10.01 -2.70
CA LEU A 303 26.39 11.45 -2.47
C LEU A 303 26.60 11.85 -1.00
N ILE A 304 26.28 10.92 -0.08
CA ILE A 304 26.45 11.12 1.35
C ILE A 304 27.36 10.00 1.87
N PRO A 305 28.69 10.19 1.81
CA PRO A 305 29.64 9.24 2.35
C PRO A 305 29.51 9.14 3.88
N ASP A 306 30.13 8.12 4.47
CA ASP A 306 30.19 7.89 5.92
C ASP A 306 28.81 7.69 6.55
N GLN A 307 28.15 6.61 6.14
CA GLN A 307 26.90 6.13 6.73
C GLN A 307 27.17 4.90 7.59
N ALA A 308 26.38 4.74 8.64
CA ALA A 308 26.36 3.55 9.47
C ALA A 308 24.93 3.24 9.91
N VAL A 309 24.77 2.04 10.45
CA VAL A 309 23.56 1.65 11.17
C VAL A 309 23.95 1.09 12.54
N CYS A 310 23.02 1.15 13.49
CA CYS A 310 23.17 0.59 14.82
C CYS A 310 21.98 -0.31 15.15
N SER A 311 22.22 -1.59 15.36
CA SER A 311 21.24 -2.50 15.95
C SER A 311 21.13 -2.20 17.44
N VAL A 312 19.92 -1.92 17.93
CA VAL A 312 19.63 -1.63 19.33
C VAL A 312 18.47 -2.50 19.82
N ALA A 313 18.60 -3.06 21.02
CA ALA A 313 17.51 -3.81 21.65
C ALA A 313 17.37 -3.50 23.15
N GLY A 314 16.15 -3.63 23.66
CA GLY A 314 15.82 -3.50 25.09
C GLY A 314 15.25 -2.15 25.51
N LEU A 315 15.24 -1.15 24.63
CA LEU A 315 14.65 0.16 24.88
C LEU A 315 13.27 0.29 24.22
N ALA A 316 12.40 1.14 24.75
CA ALA A 316 11.12 1.48 24.11
C ALA A 316 11.35 2.36 22.87
N GLU A 317 10.43 2.34 21.90
CA GLU A 317 10.55 3.09 20.64
C GLU A 317 10.74 4.59 20.91
N GLU A 318 9.92 5.16 21.79
CA GLU A 318 9.95 6.57 22.15
C GLU A 318 11.30 6.97 22.75
N ARG A 319 11.92 6.05 23.51
CA ARG A 319 13.25 6.31 24.08
C ARG A 319 14.31 6.28 22.99
N VAL A 320 14.27 5.31 22.08
CA VAL A 320 15.20 5.26 20.94
C VAL A 320 15.09 6.52 20.07
N ASP A 321 13.88 7.01 19.83
CA ASP A 321 13.65 8.26 19.10
C ASP A 321 14.23 9.48 19.83
N GLN A 322 14.06 9.57 21.15
CA GLN A 322 14.68 10.63 21.95
C GLN A 322 16.22 10.58 21.85
N LEU A 323 16.82 9.39 21.93
CA LEU A 323 18.27 9.25 21.78
C LEU A 323 18.75 9.64 20.39
N CYS A 324 17.98 9.33 19.34
CA CYS A 324 18.26 9.79 17.97
C CYS A 324 18.24 11.32 17.88
N GLN A 325 17.30 11.99 18.54
CA GLN A 325 17.22 13.45 18.58
C GLN A 325 18.43 14.07 19.31
N LEU A 326 18.82 13.50 20.46
CA LEU A 326 20.01 13.92 21.21
C LEU A 326 21.29 13.75 20.40
N ALA A 327 21.45 12.60 19.72
CA ALA A 327 22.59 12.33 18.85
C ALA A 327 22.67 13.31 17.67
N LYS A 328 21.53 13.66 17.05
CA LYS A 328 21.48 14.69 16.01
C LYS A 328 21.89 16.06 16.56
N ALA A 329 21.41 16.44 17.74
CA ALA A 329 21.72 17.73 18.35
C ALA A 329 23.22 17.88 18.67
N SER A 330 23.92 16.79 19.01
CA SER A 330 25.36 16.80 19.28
C SER A 330 26.23 16.79 18.01
N SER A 331 25.65 16.55 16.83
CA SER A 331 26.39 16.47 15.57
C SER A 331 26.95 17.82 15.09
N GLY A 332 26.25 18.92 15.42
CA GLY A 332 26.50 20.27 14.89
C GLY A 332 26.09 20.47 13.43
N LEU A 333 25.41 19.51 12.80
CA LEU A 333 24.97 19.57 11.40
C LEU A 333 23.49 19.95 11.29
N GLU A 334 23.18 20.97 10.50
CA GLU A 334 21.81 21.49 10.32
C GLU A 334 20.83 20.46 9.72
N LYS A 335 21.33 19.52 8.90
CA LYS A 335 20.53 18.49 8.22
C LYS A 335 21.07 17.08 8.46
N ASP A 336 21.35 16.76 9.71
CA ASP A 336 21.81 15.44 10.07
C ASP A 336 20.70 14.40 10.07
N VAL A 337 21.07 13.13 9.90
CA VAL A 337 20.14 11.99 9.95
C VAL A 337 20.61 10.98 10.99
N CYS A 338 19.73 10.72 11.95
CA CYS A 338 19.74 9.59 12.86
C CYS A 338 18.28 9.33 13.23
N GLN A 339 17.79 8.14 12.88
CA GLN A 339 16.41 7.73 13.15
C GLN A 339 16.31 6.20 13.14
N ILE A 340 15.22 5.67 13.67
CA ILE A 340 14.84 4.27 13.44
C ILE A 340 14.68 4.06 11.93
N ALA A 341 15.51 3.17 11.38
CA ALA A 341 15.45 2.71 10.00
C ALA A 341 14.55 1.48 9.89
N THR A 342 14.62 0.56 10.86
CA THR A 342 13.81 -0.66 10.85
C THR A 342 13.37 -1.01 12.26
N ALA A 343 12.06 -1.24 12.45
CA ALA A 343 11.49 -1.87 13.64
C ALA A 343 11.28 -3.36 13.37
N LEU A 344 12.05 -4.22 14.04
CA LEU A 344 12.13 -5.65 13.74
C LEU A 344 11.26 -6.50 14.66
N PHE A 345 11.21 -6.17 15.94
CA PHE A 345 10.45 -6.89 16.97
C PHE A 345 10.31 -5.99 18.20
N PRO A 346 9.45 -6.33 19.18
CA PRO A 346 9.24 -5.49 20.35
C PRO A 346 10.55 -5.10 21.03
N LYS A 347 10.81 -3.79 21.11
CA LYS A 347 12.05 -3.22 21.66
C LYS A 347 13.32 -3.64 20.89
N GLY A 348 13.21 -3.88 19.59
CA GLY A 348 14.31 -4.29 18.72
C GLY A 348 14.30 -3.50 17.41
N TYR A 349 15.30 -2.63 17.26
CA TYR A 349 15.36 -1.68 16.16
C TYR A 349 16.74 -1.67 15.50
N VAL A 350 16.76 -1.16 14.27
CA VAL A 350 17.97 -0.70 13.58
C VAL A 350 17.82 0.81 13.41
N VAL A 351 18.80 1.56 13.90
CA VAL A 351 18.89 3.01 13.74
C VAL A 351 19.88 3.32 12.62
N GLY A 352 19.51 4.16 11.67
CA GLY A 352 20.34 4.51 10.51
C GLY A 352 20.66 6.00 10.46
N GLY A 353 21.86 6.34 10.00
CA GLY A 353 22.31 7.71 9.92
C GLY A 353 23.74 7.88 9.42
N ARG A 354 24.30 9.07 9.63
CA ARG A 354 25.74 9.31 9.42
C ARG A 354 26.56 8.61 10.50
N SER A 355 27.74 8.10 10.14
CA SER A 355 28.57 7.29 11.04
C SER A 355 28.90 8.01 12.35
N LYS A 356 29.23 9.31 12.30
CA LYS A 356 29.53 10.12 13.50
C LYS A 356 28.33 10.18 14.46
N THR A 357 27.14 10.41 13.91
CA THR A 357 25.89 10.56 14.66
C THR A 357 25.41 9.23 15.22
N ILE A 358 25.61 8.15 14.46
CA ILE A 358 25.34 6.79 14.91
C ILE A 358 26.27 6.39 16.07
N ASN A 359 27.54 6.80 16.05
CA ASN A 359 28.43 6.57 17.19
C ASN A 359 27.97 7.35 18.44
N ALA A 360 27.52 8.60 18.29
CA ALA A 360 26.93 9.34 19.41
C ALA A 360 25.65 8.68 19.94
N PHE A 361 24.79 8.17 19.05
CA PHE A 361 23.61 7.37 19.43
C PHE A 361 24.01 6.10 20.18
N HIS A 362 25.05 5.39 19.70
CA HIS A 362 25.56 4.18 20.36
C HIS A 362 25.95 4.46 21.81
N ASP A 363 26.71 5.53 22.06
CA ASP A 363 27.19 5.88 23.40
C ASP A 363 26.01 6.19 24.33
N LEU A 364 25.05 6.99 23.85
CA LEU A 364 23.81 7.29 24.58
C LEU A 364 22.99 6.01 24.89
N ALA A 365 22.88 5.09 23.93
CA ALA A 365 22.14 3.84 24.13
C ALA A 365 22.83 2.90 25.14
N MET A 366 24.17 2.91 25.17
CA MET A 366 24.97 2.17 26.16
C MET A 366 24.80 2.77 27.57
N GLU A 367 24.79 4.10 27.70
CA GLU A 367 24.51 4.80 28.97
C GLU A 367 23.11 4.48 29.52
N GLU A 368 22.12 4.38 28.62
CA GLU A 368 20.75 3.98 28.94
C GLU A 368 20.58 2.47 29.21
N LYS A 369 21.69 1.71 29.19
CA LYS A 369 21.71 0.27 29.48
C LYS A 369 20.81 -0.54 28.54
N ALA A 370 20.79 -0.19 27.26
CA ALA A 370 20.21 -1.05 26.24
C ALA A 370 20.80 -2.47 26.33
N LEU A 371 19.97 -3.49 26.09
CA LEU A 371 20.38 -4.91 26.21
C LEU A 371 21.38 -5.31 25.13
N GLN A 372 21.29 -4.69 23.96
CA GLN A 372 22.20 -4.89 22.85
C GLN A 372 22.35 -3.58 22.09
N VAL A 373 23.60 -3.22 21.76
CA VAL A 373 23.93 -2.10 20.89
C VAL A 373 25.08 -2.54 20.00
N LYS A 374 24.93 -2.48 18.67
CA LYS A 374 25.97 -2.89 17.72
C LYS A 374 25.97 -1.98 16.49
N VAL A 375 27.06 -1.24 16.30
CA VAL A 375 27.31 -0.44 15.09
C VAL A 375 27.81 -1.32 13.96
N MET A 376 27.32 -1.08 12.75
CA MET A 376 27.69 -1.77 11.52
C MET A 376 27.96 -0.72 10.43
N GLN A 377 29.08 -0.85 9.72
CA GLN A 377 29.45 0.03 8.61
C GLN A 377 28.66 -0.36 7.35
N GLN A 378 27.36 -0.13 7.40
CA GLN A 378 26.42 -0.37 6.31
C GLN A 378 25.74 0.93 5.93
N LYS A 379 25.16 0.97 4.72
CA LYS A 379 24.41 2.14 4.25
C LYS A 379 23.13 2.28 5.07
N ALA A 380 22.79 3.51 5.44
CA ALA A 380 21.62 3.83 6.24
C ALA A 380 20.36 3.88 5.38
N ILE A 381 19.98 2.71 4.86
CA ILE A 381 18.76 2.49 4.09
C ILE A 381 17.53 2.64 5.00
N HIS A 382 16.35 2.90 4.43
CA HIS A 382 15.12 3.22 5.21
C HIS A 382 15.21 4.52 6.02
N THR A 383 16.06 5.45 5.57
CA THR A 383 16.19 6.80 6.14
C THR A 383 16.05 7.87 5.06
N PRO A 384 15.83 9.16 5.43
CA PRO A 384 15.76 10.26 4.48
C PRO A 384 16.97 10.40 3.55
N LEU A 385 18.12 9.80 3.89
CA LEU A 385 19.29 9.73 3.01
C LEU A 385 19.00 9.02 1.68
N MET A 386 17.99 8.15 1.64
CA MET A 386 17.56 7.42 0.44
C MET A 386 16.37 8.07 -0.26
N HIS A 387 15.95 9.29 0.11
CA HIS A 387 14.79 9.96 -0.47
C HIS A 387 14.79 9.99 -2.02
N PRO A 388 15.92 10.17 -2.74
CA PRO A 388 15.93 10.15 -4.21
C PRO A 388 15.54 8.80 -4.84
N VAL A 389 15.72 7.68 -4.13
CA VAL A 389 15.49 6.31 -4.64
C VAL A 389 14.04 6.10 -5.08
N GLN A 390 13.10 6.77 -4.42
CA GLN A 390 11.67 6.68 -4.76
C GLN A 390 11.38 7.05 -6.22
N TRP A 391 12.19 7.93 -6.84
CA TRP A 391 11.95 8.38 -8.21
C TRP A 391 12.25 7.28 -9.23
N ALA A 392 13.29 6.48 -8.99
CA ALA A 392 13.61 5.33 -9.83
C ALA A 392 12.49 4.28 -9.78
N ILE A 393 11.94 4.04 -8.59
CA ILE A 393 10.82 3.11 -8.38
C ILE A 393 9.55 3.64 -9.05
N LYS A 394 9.18 4.90 -8.82
CA LYS A 394 8.00 5.52 -9.44
C LYS A 394 8.07 5.49 -10.97
N ALA A 395 9.26 5.75 -11.54
CA ALA A 395 9.46 5.67 -12.98
C ALA A 395 9.20 4.24 -13.51
N LYS A 396 9.76 3.22 -12.84
CA LYS A 396 9.57 1.82 -13.22
C LYS A 396 8.15 1.30 -13.00
N LEU A 397 7.50 1.70 -11.92
CA LEU A 397 6.08 1.39 -11.69
C LEU A 397 5.19 2.01 -12.78
N ARG A 398 5.49 3.25 -13.20
CA ARG A 398 4.76 3.91 -14.30
C ARG A 398 4.98 3.22 -15.64
N GLU A 399 6.20 2.79 -15.94
CA GLU A 399 6.55 2.04 -17.15
C GLU A 399 5.76 0.72 -17.23
N HIS A 400 5.71 -0.01 -16.12
CA HIS A 400 5.07 -1.34 -16.06
C HIS A 400 3.63 -1.32 -15.53
N ARG A 401 3.00 -0.14 -15.45
CA ARG A 401 1.64 0.04 -14.94
C ARG A 401 0.62 -0.93 -15.56
N HIS A 402 0.74 -1.14 -16.87
CA HIS A 402 -0.14 -2.02 -17.65
C HIS A 402 0.02 -3.52 -17.33
N LYS A 403 1.06 -3.90 -16.56
CA LYS A 403 1.33 -5.27 -16.13
C LYS A 403 0.95 -5.53 -14.66
N ILE A 404 0.53 -4.49 -13.93
CA ILE A 404 0.11 -4.63 -12.53
C ILE A 404 -1.21 -5.40 -12.49
N GLN A 405 -1.28 -6.41 -11.62
CA GLN A 405 -2.46 -7.24 -11.43
C GLN A 405 -2.92 -7.22 -9.97
N VAL A 406 -4.10 -7.81 -9.73
CA VAL A 406 -4.62 -8.02 -8.38
C VAL A 406 -3.92 -9.24 -7.77
N PRO A 407 -3.62 -9.22 -6.46
CA PRO A 407 -3.00 -10.38 -5.83
C PRO A 407 -3.97 -11.55 -5.71
N TRP A 408 -3.44 -12.77 -5.67
CA TRP A 408 -4.24 -13.97 -5.39
C TRP A 408 -4.42 -14.26 -3.89
N CYS A 409 -3.72 -13.54 -3.01
CA CYS A 409 -3.72 -13.68 -1.54
C CYS A 409 -3.51 -12.33 -0.82
N ASP A 410 -3.59 -12.33 0.50
CA ASP A 410 -3.38 -11.14 1.32
C ASP A 410 -1.91 -10.70 1.29
N VAL A 411 -1.65 -9.45 0.93
CA VAL A 411 -0.28 -8.91 0.88
C VAL A 411 -0.08 -7.86 1.96
N TYR A 412 0.88 -8.07 2.85
CA TYR A 412 1.19 -7.13 3.93
C TYR A 412 2.37 -6.23 3.56
N PHE A 413 2.22 -4.94 3.87
CA PHE A 413 3.18 -3.90 3.51
C PHE A 413 3.96 -3.38 4.71
N ASN A 414 5.26 -3.17 4.52
CA ASN A 414 6.13 -2.78 5.63
C ASN A 414 5.99 -1.31 6.07
N GLY A 415 5.34 -0.44 5.28
CA GLY A 415 5.28 1.00 5.60
C GLY A 415 4.48 1.30 6.87
N ASN A 416 3.40 0.55 7.09
CA ASN A 416 2.47 0.79 8.20
C ASN A 416 1.81 -0.50 8.73
N GLY A 417 2.28 -1.67 8.33
CA GLY A 417 1.67 -2.96 8.69
C GLY A 417 0.27 -3.20 8.11
N SER A 418 -0.23 -2.30 7.26
CA SER A 418 -1.48 -2.54 6.54
C SER A 418 -1.31 -3.67 5.53
N PHE A 419 -2.41 -4.33 5.22
CA PHE A 419 -2.46 -5.38 4.23
C PHE A 419 -3.52 -5.07 3.19
N TYR A 420 -3.28 -5.53 1.98
CA TYR A 420 -4.24 -5.49 0.90
C TYR A 420 -4.95 -6.83 0.82
N LEU A 421 -6.28 -6.78 0.94
CA LEU A 421 -7.16 -7.93 0.77
C LEU A 421 -7.40 -8.16 -0.73
N PRO A 422 -7.28 -9.39 -1.25
CA PRO A 422 -7.83 -9.69 -2.56
C PRO A 422 -9.32 -9.41 -2.48
N ALA A 423 -9.80 -8.45 -3.28
CA ALA A 423 -11.22 -8.21 -3.42
C ALA A 423 -11.90 -9.54 -3.76
N CYS A 424 -12.72 -10.04 -2.82
CA CYS A 424 -13.41 -11.30 -2.92
C CYS A 424 -14.16 -11.40 -4.26
N GLY A 425 -13.67 -12.25 -5.17
CA GLY A 425 -14.44 -12.98 -6.20
C GLY A 425 -15.61 -12.26 -6.91
N GLY A 426 -15.50 -10.96 -7.17
CA GLY A 426 -16.48 -10.19 -7.95
C GLY A 426 -15.82 -9.47 -9.11
N ASP A 427 -16.58 -9.13 -10.15
CA ASP A 427 -16.17 -8.39 -11.35
C ASP A 427 -15.68 -6.95 -11.06
N TYR A 428 -14.61 -6.81 -10.29
CA TYR A 428 -14.09 -5.55 -9.77
C TYR A 428 -12.89 -5.06 -10.61
N LYS A 429 -13.01 -3.88 -11.22
CA LYS A 429 -11.90 -3.12 -11.84
C LYS A 429 -11.21 -2.14 -10.87
N GLU A 430 -11.80 -1.91 -9.71
CA GLU A 430 -11.31 -1.04 -8.62
C GLU A 430 -10.01 -1.53 -7.92
N PRO A 431 -9.76 -2.84 -7.77
CA PRO A 431 -8.60 -3.34 -7.03
C PRO A 431 -7.25 -2.94 -7.63
N LEU A 432 -7.17 -2.75 -8.94
CA LEU A 432 -5.92 -2.36 -9.59
C LEU A 432 -5.48 -0.92 -9.25
N VAL A 433 -6.41 0.00 -9.03
CA VAL A 433 -6.09 1.38 -8.66
C VAL A 433 -5.60 1.45 -7.22
N GLU A 434 -6.21 0.67 -6.33
CA GLU A 434 -5.78 0.58 -4.94
C GLU A 434 -4.44 -0.14 -4.80
N VAL A 435 -4.22 -1.22 -5.58
CA VAL A 435 -2.92 -1.88 -5.67
C VAL A 435 -1.88 -0.92 -6.23
N GLU A 436 -2.17 -0.18 -7.30
CA GLU A 436 -1.25 0.83 -7.85
C GLU A 436 -0.92 1.93 -6.82
N PHE A 437 -1.92 2.39 -6.06
CA PHE A 437 -1.71 3.37 -4.99
C PHE A 437 -0.87 2.78 -3.86
N ALA A 438 -1.16 1.55 -3.42
CA ALA A 438 -0.41 0.84 -2.38
C ALA A 438 1.05 0.62 -2.80
N LEU A 439 1.29 0.23 -4.05
CA LEU A 439 2.64 0.12 -4.62
C LEU A 439 3.36 1.48 -4.63
N ASN A 440 2.72 2.53 -5.16
CA ASN A 440 3.32 3.87 -5.21
C ASN A 440 3.56 4.47 -3.83
N ARG A 441 2.72 4.12 -2.85
CA ARG A 441 2.83 4.60 -1.49
C ARG A 441 3.84 3.78 -0.71
N PHE A 442 3.56 2.51 -0.46
CA PHE A 442 4.28 1.72 0.52
C PHE A 442 5.66 1.27 0.02
N LEU A 443 5.84 0.87 -1.25
CA LEU A 443 7.19 0.56 -1.75
C LEU A 443 8.10 1.80 -1.83
N CYS A 444 7.52 2.96 -2.13
CA CYS A 444 8.30 4.19 -2.19
C CYS A 444 8.61 4.71 -0.79
N GLU A 445 7.64 4.71 0.11
CA GLU A 445 7.81 5.10 1.52
C GLU A 445 8.87 4.23 2.18
N THR A 446 8.82 2.90 2.02
CA THR A 446 9.81 2.01 2.64
C THR A 446 11.22 2.22 2.12
N CYS A 447 11.46 2.93 1.01
CA CYS A 447 12.84 3.20 0.59
C CYS A 447 13.55 4.28 1.42
N TRP A 448 12.81 5.22 2.02
CA TRP A 448 13.38 6.38 2.72
C TRP A 448 12.70 6.70 4.06
N SER A 449 11.69 5.91 4.45
CA SER A 449 11.01 5.94 5.74
C SER A 449 11.22 4.63 6.50
N PRO A 450 10.98 4.61 7.82
CA PRO A 450 11.21 3.43 8.63
C PRO A 450 10.42 2.21 8.16
N LEU A 451 11.08 1.05 8.12
CA LEU A 451 10.47 -0.24 7.82
C LEU A 451 9.84 -0.83 9.10
N ARG A 452 8.54 -1.11 9.08
CA ARG A 452 7.74 -1.54 10.26
C ARG A 452 7.44 -3.05 10.24
N TRP A 453 8.49 -3.88 10.25
CA TRP A 453 8.34 -5.35 10.21
C TRP A 453 7.64 -5.91 11.45
N GLU A 454 7.96 -5.37 12.63
CA GLU A 454 7.26 -5.75 13.87
C GLU A 454 5.74 -5.61 13.70
N LEU A 455 5.29 -4.48 13.16
CA LEU A 455 3.87 -4.19 12.99
C LEU A 455 3.22 -5.16 11.99
N VAL A 456 3.89 -5.47 10.88
CA VAL A 456 3.41 -6.51 9.92
C VAL A 456 3.15 -7.84 10.63
N MET A 457 4.10 -8.30 11.44
CA MET A 457 3.97 -9.56 12.16
C MET A 457 2.86 -9.52 13.22
N LEU A 458 2.75 -8.42 13.97
CA LEU A 458 1.68 -8.25 14.95
C LEU A 458 0.30 -8.26 14.27
N THR A 459 0.13 -7.58 13.14
CA THR A 459 -1.11 -7.58 12.38
C THR A 459 -1.46 -8.96 11.81
N MET A 460 -0.47 -9.73 11.34
CA MET A 460 -0.69 -11.12 10.93
C MET A 460 -1.20 -12.00 12.09
N LEU A 461 -0.60 -11.86 13.28
CA LEU A 461 -1.01 -12.60 14.48
C LEU A 461 -2.42 -12.20 14.96
N GLU A 462 -2.75 -10.90 14.90
CA GLU A 462 -4.09 -10.40 15.18
C GLU A 462 -5.13 -11.02 14.23
N ASN A 463 -4.76 -11.16 12.95
CA ASN A 463 -5.55 -11.84 11.92
C ASN A 463 -5.52 -13.37 12.01
N LYS A 464 -5.01 -13.94 13.12
CA LYS A 464 -4.97 -15.39 13.41
C LYS A 464 -4.09 -16.21 12.47
N ILE A 465 -3.17 -15.57 11.76
CA ILE A 465 -2.12 -16.27 11.01
C ILE A 465 -1.01 -16.63 12.00
N THR A 466 -0.89 -17.92 12.33
CA THR A 466 0.09 -18.41 13.31
C THR A 466 1.10 -19.39 12.71
N HIS A 467 0.94 -19.78 11.45
CA HIS A 467 1.84 -20.68 10.73
C HIS A 467 2.55 -19.92 9.61
N PHE A 468 3.86 -20.06 9.54
CA PHE A 468 4.68 -19.29 8.61
C PHE A 468 5.62 -20.17 7.80
N ILE A 469 5.83 -19.82 6.54
CA ILE A 469 6.82 -20.42 5.66
C ILE A 469 7.84 -19.35 5.32
N GLU A 470 9.04 -19.41 5.90
CA GLU A 470 10.14 -18.52 5.53
C GLU A 470 10.82 -19.03 4.25
N CYS A 471 10.75 -18.24 3.19
CA CYS A 471 11.42 -18.47 1.92
C CYS A 471 12.62 -17.53 1.78
N GLY A 472 13.82 -18.10 1.65
CA GLY A 472 15.03 -17.32 1.42
C GLY A 472 16.32 -18.11 1.60
N PRO A 473 17.48 -17.44 1.62
CA PRO A 473 18.78 -18.11 1.75
C PRO A 473 19.09 -18.57 3.19
N SER A 474 18.36 -18.10 4.21
CA SER A 474 18.64 -18.40 5.62
C SER A 474 17.36 -18.52 6.46
N GLN A 475 17.51 -18.51 7.79
CA GLN A 475 16.41 -18.59 8.77
C GLN A 475 16.34 -17.30 9.61
N GLN A 476 16.47 -16.15 8.95
CA GLN A 476 16.53 -14.85 9.60
C GLN A 476 15.17 -14.49 10.21
N LEU A 477 14.09 -14.64 9.45
CA LEU A 477 12.75 -14.23 9.86
C LEU A 477 12.22 -15.11 10.99
N LYS A 478 12.47 -16.42 10.94
CA LYS A 478 12.17 -17.34 12.05
C LYS A 478 12.87 -16.91 13.33
N LYS A 479 14.15 -16.50 13.26
CA LYS A 479 14.87 -15.99 14.44
C LYS A 479 14.28 -14.68 14.97
N LEU A 480 13.81 -13.79 14.09
CA LEU A 480 13.09 -12.57 14.51
C LEU A 480 11.75 -12.91 15.16
N LEU A 481 10.99 -13.87 14.59
CA LEU A 481 9.72 -14.34 15.14
C LEU A 481 9.85 -14.86 16.57
N LYS A 482 10.98 -15.48 16.93
CA LYS A 482 11.25 -15.89 18.31
C LYS A 482 11.17 -14.75 19.32
N ARG A 483 11.41 -13.50 18.88
CA ARG A 483 11.30 -12.28 19.70
C ARG A 483 9.89 -11.68 19.71
N ILE A 484 9.00 -12.16 18.85
CA ILE A 484 7.63 -11.64 18.67
C ILE A 484 6.61 -12.61 19.26
N SER A 485 6.63 -13.88 18.83
CA SER A 485 5.71 -14.92 19.29
C SER A 485 6.39 -16.29 19.30
N LYS A 486 6.37 -16.94 20.47
CA LYS A 486 6.91 -18.29 20.64
C LYS A 486 6.14 -19.31 19.79
N GLU A 487 4.82 -19.21 19.76
CA GLU A 487 3.96 -20.08 18.94
C GLU A 487 4.28 -19.93 17.46
N ALA A 488 4.35 -18.69 16.95
CA ALA A 488 4.70 -18.42 15.56
C ALA A 488 6.08 -18.99 15.21
N PHE A 489 7.07 -18.82 16.08
CA PHE A 489 8.40 -19.38 15.92
C PHE A 489 8.39 -20.92 15.80
N GLU A 490 7.63 -21.60 16.67
CA GLU A 490 7.51 -23.06 16.66
C GLU A 490 6.81 -23.56 15.40
N ASN A 491 5.79 -22.84 14.94
CA ASN A 491 4.99 -23.15 13.75
C ASN A 491 5.61 -22.64 12.43
N THR A 492 6.84 -22.12 12.43
CA THR A 492 7.50 -21.63 11.22
C THR A 492 8.33 -22.74 10.56
N ILE A 493 8.09 -23.01 9.28
CA ILE A 493 8.91 -23.87 8.41
C ILE A 493 9.86 -22.96 7.60
N CYS A 494 11.10 -23.39 7.39
CA CYS A 494 12.06 -22.63 6.58
C CYS A 494 12.43 -23.39 5.31
N ILE A 495 12.16 -22.78 4.16
CA ILE A 495 12.56 -23.28 2.85
C ILE A 495 13.80 -22.51 2.41
N THR A 496 14.95 -23.18 2.56
CA THR A 496 16.26 -22.57 2.30
C THR A 496 16.85 -23.01 0.96
N VAL A 497 17.49 -22.07 0.25
CA VAL A 497 18.08 -22.32 -1.08
C VAL A 497 19.56 -22.05 -1.20
#